data_AF-A0A7R8XAM2-F1
#
_entry.id   AF-A0A7R8XAM2-F1
#
_cell.length_a   1.000
_cell.length_b   1.000
_cell.length_c   1.000
_cell.angle_alpha   90.00
_cell.angle_beta   90.00
_cell.angle_gamma   90.00
#
_symmetry.space_group_name_H-M   'P 1'
#
loop_
_entity.id
_entity.type
_entity.pdbx_description
1 polymer ?
#
loop_
_entity_poly.entity_id
_entity_poly.type
_entity_poly.pdbx_seq_one_letter_code
_entity_poly.pdbx_strand_id
1 'polypeptide(L)'
;MQAGLDLSKPRPLLSLSLFLFHFLVPGAGIEQDLVMMILFDGFRHDYFSLANTPNFDALRKDGVYAESLKPVFPSVTFPNNHAISTGLYAETHGIIANTILDPKTRKGVYMFTDGEDIATADPRIIPIWVRLRISSNRFFKS
;
A
#
# COMPACT_ATOMS: atom_id res chain seq x y z
N MET A 1 -26.19 -53.72 -29.75
CA MET A 1 -25.35 -53.81 -28.53
C MET A 1 -24.82 -52.42 -28.20
N GLN A 2 -25.55 -51.64 -27.40
CA GLN A 2 -25.05 -50.38 -26.84
C GLN A 2 -24.54 -50.68 -25.44
N ALA A 3 -23.22 -50.62 -25.25
CA ALA A 3 -22.62 -50.69 -23.92
C ALA A 3 -22.95 -49.37 -23.20
N GLY A 4 -23.92 -49.41 -22.29
CA GLY A 4 -24.25 -48.29 -21.42
C GLY A 4 -23.05 -47.97 -20.53
N LEU A 5 -22.51 -46.76 -20.63
CA LEU A 5 -21.50 -46.28 -19.70
C LEU A 5 -22.15 -46.07 -18.32
N ASP A 6 -21.87 -46.99 -17.40
CA ASP A 6 -22.17 -46.83 -15.98
C ASP A 6 -21.30 -45.71 -15.39
N LEU A 7 -21.95 -44.60 -15.00
CA LEU A 7 -21.34 -43.39 -14.45
C LEU A 7 -21.16 -43.43 -12.92
N SER A 8 -21.56 -44.52 -12.26
CA SER A 8 -21.53 -44.64 -10.79
C SER A 8 -20.17 -45.02 -10.20
N LYS A 9 -19.19 -45.41 -11.03
CA LYS A 9 -17.88 -45.92 -10.56
C LYS A 9 -16.77 -44.90 -10.86
N PRO A 10 -15.99 -44.46 -9.86
CA PRO A 10 -14.89 -43.51 -10.09
C PRO A 10 -13.82 -44.16 -10.97
N ARG A 11 -13.58 -43.59 -12.16
CA ARG A 11 -12.54 -44.08 -13.08
C ARG A 11 -11.18 -43.59 -12.61
N PRO A 12 -10.26 -44.47 -12.17
CA PRO A 12 -8.98 -44.07 -11.57
C PRO A 12 -8.08 -43.28 -12.54
N LEU A 13 -8.23 -43.50 -13.85
CA LEU A 13 -7.45 -42.80 -14.89
C LEU A 13 -7.82 -41.31 -15.03
N LEU A 14 -9.07 -40.92 -14.75
CA LEU A 14 -9.48 -39.51 -14.78
C LEU A 14 -8.99 -38.76 -13.52
N SER A 15 -8.97 -39.46 -12.38
CA SER A 15 -8.42 -38.96 -11.11
C SER A 15 -6.92 -38.73 -11.17
N LEU A 16 -6.16 -39.66 -11.79
CA LEU A 16 -4.71 -39.55 -11.94
C LEU A 16 -4.30 -38.40 -12.89
N SER A 17 -5.10 -38.16 -13.94
CA SER A 17 -4.93 -37.03 -14.87
C SER A 17 -5.12 -35.67 -14.19
N LEU A 18 -6.15 -35.51 -13.35
CA LEU A 18 -6.39 -34.27 -12.57
C LEU A 18 -5.30 -34.02 -11.52
N PHE A 19 -4.75 -35.09 -10.93
CA PHE A 19 -3.64 -35.00 -9.98
C PHE A 19 -2.34 -34.55 -10.66
N LEU A 20 -2.03 -35.08 -11.85
CA LEU A 20 -0.87 -34.67 -12.65
C LEU A 20 -0.99 -33.23 -13.18
N PHE A 21 -2.20 -32.75 -13.48
CA PHE A 21 -2.42 -31.37 -13.95
C PHE A 21 -2.14 -30.32 -12.86
N HIS A 22 -2.38 -30.64 -11.58
CA HIS A 22 -2.04 -29.76 -10.45
C HIS A 22 -0.53 -29.64 -10.22
N PHE A 23 0.26 -30.66 -10.57
CA PHE A 23 1.72 -30.63 -10.39
C PHE A 23 2.47 -30.02 -11.57
N LEU A 24 1.86 -29.94 -12.76
CA LEU A 24 2.53 -29.43 -13.97
C LEU A 24 2.28 -27.94 -14.24
N VAL A 25 1.30 -27.33 -13.58
CA VAL A 25 1.15 -25.87 -13.58
C VAL A 25 1.86 -25.36 -12.32
N PRO A 26 3.14 -24.96 -12.40
CA PRO A 26 3.69 -24.15 -11.33
C PRO A 26 2.77 -22.95 -11.20
N GLY A 27 2.10 -22.84 -10.05
CA GLY A 27 1.36 -21.63 -9.73
C GLY A 27 2.34 -20.48 -9.90
N ALA A 28 2.04 -19.58 -10.84
CA ALA A 28 2.75 -18.32 -10.95
C ALA A 28 2.46 -17.55 -9.67
N GLY A 29 3.19 -17.90 -8.61
CA GLY A 29 3.22 -17.14 -7.37
C GLY A 29 3.65 -15.74 -7.72
N ILE A 30 3.10 -14.75 -7.02
CA ILE A 30 3.64 -13.41 -7.09
C ILE A 30 5.08 -13.53 -6.58
N GLU A 31 6.04 -13.47 -7.49
CA GLU A 31 7.48 -13.67 -7.21
C GLU A 31 8.07 -12.51 -6.37
N GLN A 32 7.23 -11.56 -5.96
CA GLN A 32 7.58 -10.31 -5.31
C GLN A 32 6.66 -10.07 -4.12
N ASP A 33 7.24 -9.80 -2.96
CA ASP A 33 6.48 -9.45 -1.76
C ASP A 33 5.66 -8.18 -2.00
N LEU A 34 4.34 -8.27 -1.87
CA LEU A 34 3.43 -7.14 -1.99
C LEU A 34 3.47 -6.31 -0.70
N VAL A 35 3.84 -5.03 -0.83
CA VAL A 35 3.77 -4.07 0.28
C VAL A 35 2.54 -3.19 0.10
N MET A 36 1.63 -3.21 1.07
CA MET A 36 0.47 -2.33 1.15
C MET A 36 0.64 -1.33 2.30
N MET A 37 0.51 -0.05 2.00
CA MET A 37 0.53 1.03 2.99
C MET A 37 -0.87 1.63 3.12
N ILE A 38 -1.44 1.57 4.32
CA ILE A 38 -2.76 2.12 4.64
C ILE A 38 -2.59 3.23 5.67
N LEU A 39 -2.98 4.46 5.33
CA LEU A 39 -2.94 5.60 6.24
C LEU A 39 -4.36 5.95 6.68
N PHE A 40 -4.61 5.92 7.98
CA PHE A 40 -5.87 6.39 8.58
C PHE A 40 -5.66 7.81 9.13
N ASP A 41 -6.26 8.81 8.49
CA ASP A 41 -6.08 10.20 8.90
C ASP A 41 -6.70 10.46 10.28
N GLY A 42 -5.99 11.21 11.12
CA GLY A 42 -6.40 11.53 12.49
C GLY A 42 -6.56 10.33 13.43
N PHE A 43 -6.04 9.14 13.09
CA PHE A 43 -6.12 7.95 13.95
C PHE A 43 -5.10 8.04 15.09
N ARG A 44 -5.56 8.51 16.26
CA ARG A 44 -4.70 8.70 17.43
C ARG A 44 -4.37 7.36 18.10
N HIS A 45 -3.17 7.26 18.67
CA HIS A 45 -2.64 6.02 19.27
C HIS A 45 -3.54 5.36 20.34
N ASP A 46 -4.38 6.13 21.03
CA ASP A 46 -5.24 5.66 22.12
C ASP A 46 -6.65 5.25 21.65
N TYR A 47 -6.97 5.37 20.36
CA TYR A 47 -8.31 5.03 19.84
C TYR A 47 -8.70 3.57 20.04
N PHE A 48 -7.73 2.65 20.11
CA PHE A 48 -7.98 1.25 20.45
C PHE A 48 -8.60 1.06 21.85
N SER A 49 -8.40 2.02 22.75
CA SER A 49 -9.00 2.00 24.09
C SER A 49 -10.36 2.71 24.15
N LEU A 50 -10.69 3.50 23.13
CA LEU A 50 -11.87 4.36 23.08
C LEU A 50 -12.98 3.79 22.19
N ALA A 51 -12.66 2.84 21.32
CA ALA A 51 -13.58 2.24 20.36
C ALA A 51 -13.38 0.72 20.25
N ASN A 52 -14.44 0.02 19.83
CA ASN A 52 -14.35 -1.41 19.55
C ASN A 52 -13.73 -1.64 18.16
N THR A 53 -12.49 -2.15 18.12
CA THR A 53 -11.68 -2.27 16.90
C THR A 53 -11.17 -3.69 16.63
N PRO A 54 -12.05 -4.70 16.55
CA PRO A 54 -11.65 -6.13 16.60
C PRO A 54 -10.65 -6.53 15.51
N ASN A 55 -10.75 -5.96 14.31
CA ASN A 55 -9.81 -6.24 13.22
C ASN A 55 -8.42 -5.64 13.49
N PHE A 56 -8.35 -4.44 14.06
CA PHE A 56 -7.07 -3.86 14.45
C PHE A 56 -6.47 -4.58 15.66
N ASP A 57 -7.30 -5.04 16.59
CA ASP A 57 -6.83 -5.79 17.75
C ASP A 57 -6.20 -7.13 17.33
N ALA A 58 -6.79 -7.81 16.34
CA ALA A 58 -6.19 -8.98 15.71
C ALA A 58 -4.83 -8.65 15.06
N LEU A 59 -4.74 -7.57 14.27
CA LEU A 59 -3.49 -7.13 13.65
C LEU A 59 -2.40 -6.79 14.69
N ARG A 60 -2.77 -6.19 15.82
CA ARG A 60 -1.83 -5.86 16.91
C ARG A 60 -1.33 -7.10 17.65
N LYS A 61 -2.19 -8.12 17.78
CA LYS A 61 -1.84 -9.38 18.45
C LYS A 61 -0.94 -10.26 17.59
N ASP A 62 -1.25 -10.36 16.30
CA ASP A 62 -0.58 -11.30 15.38
C ASP A 62 0.55 -10.64 14.58
N GLY A 63 0.74 -9.32 14.72
CA GLY A 63 1.74 -8.51 14.01
C GLY A 63 2.67 -7.72 14.94
N VAL A 64 3.25 -6.65 14.39
CA VAL A 64 4.13 -5.72 15.13
C VAL A 64 3.38 -4.41 15.38
N TYR A 65 3.42 -3.95 16.63
CA TYR A 65 2.75 -2.73 17.07
C TYR A 65 3.71 -1.82 17.85
N ALA A 66 3.63 -0.51 17.61
CA ALA A 66 4.34 0.52 18.37
C ALA A 66 3.37 1.26 19.28
N GLU A 67 3.82 1.69 20.47
CA GLU A 67 2.97 2.40 21.45
C GLU A 67 2.36 3.69 20.89
N SER A 68 3.12 4.44 20.10
CA SER A 68 2.67 5.64 19.39
C SER A 68 3.60 5.98 18.22
N LEU A 69 3.10 6.78 17.29
CA LEU A 69 3.90 7.44 16.25
C LEU A 69 4.12 8.90 16.66
N LYS A 70 5.38 9.35 16.67
CA LYS A 70 5.69 10.77 16.84
C LYS A 70 5.60 11.48 15.48
N PRO A 71 4.61 12.37 15.26
CA PRO A 71 4.48 13.08 13.99
C PRO A 71 5.61 14.10 13.81
N VAL A 72 5.86 14.49 12.56
CA VAL A 72 6.65 15.68 12.26
C VAL A 72 5.82 16.93 12.54
N PHE A 73 6.49 18.05 12.82
CA PHE A 73 5.82 19.34 12.94
C PHE A 73 5.65 19.99 11.55
N PRO A 74 4.48 20.57 11.23
CA PRO A 74 3.25 20.55 12.01
C PRO A 74 2.50 19.20 11.91
N SER A 75 1.77 18.84 12.95
CA SER A 75 0.99 17.58 13.03
C SER A 75 -0.31 17.64 12.20
N VAL A 76 -0.18 17.87 10.90
CA VAL A 76 -1.29 17.94 9.94
C VAL A 76 -1.06 16.98 8.77
N THR A 77 -2.13 16.69 8.02
CA THR A 77 -2.24 15.60 7.03
C THR A 77 -1.09 15.58 6.01
N PHE A 78 -0.93 16.63 5.20
CA PHE A 78 0.01 16.60 4.08
C PHE A 78 1.48 16.55 4.50
N PRO A 79 1.96 17.38 5.45
CA PRO A 79 3.33 17.28 5.96
C PRO A 79 3.66 15.89 6.51
N ASN A 80 2.77 15.26 7.29
CA ASN A 80 3.05 13.95 7.88
C ASN A 80 3.01 12.81 6.86
N ASN A 81 2.01 12.79 5.98
CA ASN A 81 1.92 11.76 4.94
C ASN A 81 3.14 11.81 4.00
N HIS A 82 3.63 13.02 3.70
CA HIS A 82 4.80 13.19 2.86
C HIS A 82 6.12 12.84 3.59
N ALA A 83 6.22 13.14 4.89
CA ALA A 83 7.32 12.67 5.72
C ALA A 83 7.39 11.14 5.78
N ILE A 84 6.25 10.46 5.93
CA ILE A 84 6.19 8.98 5.92
C ILE A 84 6.67 8.42 4.58
N SER A 85 6.27 9.03 3.47
CA SER A 85 6.60 8.49 2.14
C SER A 85 8.03 8.77 1.69
N THR A 86 8.66 9.82 2.21
CA THR A 86 10.01 10.27 1.80
C THR A 86 11.09 10.01 2.84
N GLY A 87 10.72 9.87 4.12
CA GLY A 87 11.65 9.81 5.25
C GLY A 87 12.25 11.16 5.64
N LEU A 88 11.68 12.28 5.19
CA LEU A 88 12.22 13.63 5.38
C LEU A 88 11.33 14.47 6.30
N TYR A 89 11.89 15.51 6.92
CA TYR A 89 11.12 16.50 7.68
C TYR A 89 10.42 17.50 6.76
N ALA A 90 9.40 18.18 7.28
CA ALA A 90 8.62 19.17 6.54
C ALA A 90 9.46 20.30 5.93
N GLU A 91 10.49 20.75 6.66
CA GLU A 91 11.44 21.75 6.19
C GLU A 91 12.30 21.27 5.01
N THR A 92 12.55 19.96 4.92
CA THR A 92 13.38 19.38 3.86
C THR A 92 12.55 19.04 2.62
N HIS A 93 11.34 18.49 2.81
CA HIS A 93 10.49 18.08 1.70
C HIS A 93 9.53 19.18 1.21
N GLY A 94 9.50 20.36 1.85
CA GLY A 94 8.80 21.55 1.37
C GLY A 94 7.29 21.60 1.63
N ILE A 95 6.63 20.46 1.84
CA ILE A 95 5.22 20.36 2.23
C ILE A 95 5.03 20.73 3.71
N ILE A 96 4.82 22.01 4.02
CA ILE A 96 4.75 22.53 5.40
C ILE A 96 3.33 22.78 5.94
N ALA A 97 2.30 22.71 5.09
CA ALA A 97 0.91 22.97 5.49
C ALA A 97 -0.08 22.24 4.58
N ASN A 98 -1.34 22.11 5.01
CA ASN A 98 -2.40 21.56 4.16
C ASN A 98 -2.85 22.56 3.07
N THR A 99 -2.72 23.85 3.37
CA THR A 99 -3.18 24.96 2.55
C THR A 99 -2.11 26.04 2.53
N ILE A 100 -1.82 26.58 1.35
CA ILE A 100 -0.93 27.72 1.15
C ILE A 100 -1.72 28.91 0.61
N LEU A 101 -1.25 30.12 0.86
CA LEU A 101 -1.83 31.30 0.23
C LEU A 101 -1.23 31.46 -1.17
N ASP A 102 -2.10 31.59 -2.17
CA ASP A 102 -1.67 32.03 -3.50
C ASP A 102 -1.13 33.46 -3.38
N PRO A 103 0.13 33.72 -3.75
CA PRO A 103 0.74 35.05 -3.64
C PRO A 103 0.05 36.10 -4.52
N LYS A 104 -0.59 35.70 -5.62
CA LYS A 104 -1.29 36.59 -6.55
C LYS A 104 -2.70 36.90 -6.09
N THR A 105 -3.48 35.87 -5.74
CA THR A 105 -4.90 36.05 -5.41
C THR A 105 -5.19 36.20 -3.92
N ARG A 106 -4.20 35.92 -3.05
CA ARG A 106 -4.32 35.89 -1.58
C ARG A 106 -5.38 34.91 -1.06
N LYS A 107 -5.82 33.97 -1.89
CA LYS A 107 -6.75 32.90 -1.51
C LYS A 107 -5.98 31.69 -1.00
N GLY A 108 -6.59 30.96 -0.07
CA GLY A 108 -6.06 29.66 0.36
C GLY A 108 -6.26 28.63 -0.75
N VAL A 109 -5.18 27.99 -1.17
CA VAL A 109 -5.14 26.89 -2.14
C VAL A 109 -4.64 25.65 -1.40
N TYR A 110 -5.36 24.54 -1.52
CA TYR A 110 -4.86 23.29 -0.97
C TYR A 110 -3.64 22.87 -1.76
N MET A 111 -2.64 22.37 -1.05
CA MET A 111 -1.37 21.98 -1.65
C MET A 111 -1.52 20.95 -2.79
N PHE A 112 -2.64 20.22 -2.86
CA PHE A 112 -2.89 19.17 -3.85
C PHE A 112 -4.06 19.45 -4.82
N THR A 113 -4.69 20.64 -4.81
CA THR A 113 -5.94 20.83 -5.59
C THR A 113 -5.79 21.16 -7.07
N ASP A 114 -4.62 21.57 -7.55
CA ASP A 114 -4.53 22.18 -8.90
C ASP A 114 -3.65 21.40 -9.90
N GLY A 115 -3.74 20.07 -9.90
CA GLY A 115 -3.19 19.22 -10.97
C GLY A 115 -1.66 19.11 -11.05
N GLU A 116 -0.93 19.90 -10.28
CA GLU A 116 0.50 19.72 -10.03
C GLU A 116 0.69 18.94 -8.73
N ASP A 117 1.26 17.75 -8.84
CA ASP A 117 1.69 16.99 -7.67
C ASP A 117 2.94 17.65 -7.09
N ILE A 118 2.74 18.68 -6.26
CA ILE A 118 3.83 19.40 -5.63
C ILE A 118 4.72 18.49 -4.76
N ALA A 119 4.17 17.34 -4.34
CA ALA A 119 4.89 16.32 -3.58
C ALA A 119 6.01 15.67 -4.41
N THR A 120 5.98 15.80 -5.74
CA THR A 120 7.03 15.34 -6.65
C THR A 120 7.65 16.46 -7.48
N ALA A 121 7.39 17.73 -7.13
CA ALA A 121 7.94 18.89 -7.85
C ALA A 121 9.47 19.00 -7.72
N ASP A 122 10.06 18.63 -6.57
CA ASP A 122 11.50 18.52 -6.44
C ASP A 122 11.95 17.08 -6.77
N PRO A 123 12.69 16.87 -7.87
CA PRO A 123 13.11 15.53 -8.29
C PRO A 123 14.10 14.86 -7.33
N ARG A 124 14.65 15.60 -6.36
CA ARG A 124 15.53 15.06 -5.31
C ARG A 124 14.73 14.43 -4.16
N ILE A 125 13.47 14.80 -4.01
CA ILE A 125 12.55 14.25 -3.02
C ILE A 125 11.85 13.06 -3.66
N ILE A 126 12.17 11.85 -3.19
CA ILE A 126 11.72 10.61 -3.84
C ILE A 126 10.82 9.83 -2.87
N PRO A 127 9.50 9.96 -3.00
CA PRO A 127 8.56 9.11 -2.29
C PRO A 127 8.75 7.62 -2.62
N ILE A 128 8.36 6.74 -1.70
CA ILE A 128 8.54 5.29 -1.85
C ILE A 128 7.96 4.73 -3.16
N TRP A 129 6.79 5.20 -3.63
CA TRP A 129 6.21 4.73 -4.89
C TRP A 129 7.05 5.12 -6.12
N VAL A 130 7.68 6.30 -6.10
CA VAL A 130 8.61 6.72 -7.17
C VAL A 130 9.87 5.86 -7.11
N ARG A 131 10.40 5.61 -5.92
CA ARG A 131 11.57 4.75 -5.72
C ARG A 131 11.33 3.33 -6.23
N LEU A 132 10.18 2.73 -5.89
CA LEU A 132 9.78 1.39 -6.33
C LEU A 132 9.60 1.32 -7.85
N ARG A 133 9.00 2.35 -8.46
CA ARG A 133 8.87 2.45 -9.92
C ARG A 133 10.23 2.54 -10.63
N ILE A 134 11.18 3.27 -10.06
CA ILE A 134 12.54 3.38 -10.62
C ILE A 134 13.32 2.08 -10.46
N SER A 135 13.17 1.38 -9.33
CA SER A 135 13.82 0.08 -9.13
C SER A 135 13.25 -0.97 -10.07
N SER A 136 11.93 -1.08 -10.18
CA SER A 136 11.29 -2.08 -11.06
C SER A 136 11.68 -1.87 -12.53
N ASN A 137 11.66 -0.65 -13.04
CA ASN A 137 12.07 -0.34 -14.42
C ASN A 137 13.56 -0.61 -14.70
N ARG A 138 14.42 -0.71 -13.67
CA ARG A 138 15.82 -1.13 -13.84
C ARG A 138 15.99 -2.65 -13.99
N PHE A 139 15.05 -3.44 -13.48
CA PHE A 139 15.10 -4.90 -13.57
C PHE A 139 14.49 -5.47 -14.86
N PHE A 140 13.62 -4.72 -15.55
CA PHE A 140 13.02 -5.15 -16.82
C PHE A 140 13.77 -4.69 -18.09
N LYS A 141 14.98 -4.12 -17.94
CA LYS A 141 15.81 -3.60 -19.05
C LYS A 141 17.12 -4.37 -19.29
N SER A 142 17.32 -5.53 -18.66
CA SER A 142 18.47 -6.42 -18.93
C SER A 142 18.08 -7.61 -19.78
#